data_AF-A0A1Q5MRQ7-F1
#
_entry.id   AF-A0A1Q5MRQ7-F1
#
_cell.length_a   1.000
_cell.length_b   1.000
_cell.length_c   1.000
_cell.angle_alpha   90.00
_cell.angle_beta   90.00
_cell.angle_gamma   90.00
#
_symmetry.space_group_name_H-M   'P 1'
#
loop_
_entity.id
_entity.type
_entity.pdbx_description
1 polymer ?
#
loop_
_entity_poly.entity_id
_entity_poly.type
_entity_poly.pdbx_seq_one_letter_code
_entity_poly.pdbx_strand_id
1 'polypeptide(L)'
;MSRLAEVMVLARFADEVMEPLTRPDDSREWGGCFERLYQVDGWVKEFNRSRSGLFRHLESLAWPDPASVQVLIHDEEDDCFGLWMIQNGVLTEVPLPGHRRLHRPARTAEDPPEPGVLWRTETTVPPGFSTERQDPRPAW
;
A
#
# COMPACT_ATOMS: atom_id res chain seq x y z
N MET A 1 -4.20 19.25 -2.62
CA MET A 1 -2.87 18.71 -2.96
C MET A 1 -3.07 17.24 -3.24
N SER A 2 -2.64 16.76 -4.42
CA SER A 2 -2.69 15.33 -4.73
C SER A 2 -1.67 14.65 -3.84
N ARG A 3 -2.08 13.68 -3.02
CA ARG A 3 -1.11 12.82 -2.33
C ARG A 3 -0.54 11.86 -3.35
N LEU A 4 0.76 11.98 -3.62
CA LEU A 4 1.48 10.94 -4.33
C LEU A 4 1.75 9.78 -3.37
N ALA A 5 1.50 8.58 -3.84
CA ALA A 5 1.88 7.38 -3.15
C ALA A 5 2.72 6.51 -4.07
N GLU A 6 3.90 6.12 -3.60
CA GLU A 6 4.72 5.13 -4.26
C GLU A 6 4.37 3.76 -3.69
N VAL A 7 4.14 2.80 -4.59
CA VAL A 7 3.95 1.39 -4.24
C VAL A 7 5.02 0.58 -4.94
N MET A 8 5.77 -0.19 -4.16
CA MET A 8 6.70 -1.17 -4.68
C MET A 8 6.23 -2.57 -4.28
N VAL A 9 6.31 -3.52 -5.22
CA VAL A 9 6.04 -4.94 -4.97
C VAL A 9 7.34 -5.69 -5.21
N LEU A 10 7.82 -6.44 -4.23
CA LEU A 10 8.92 -7.38 -4.36
C LEU A 10 8.37 -8.80 -4.20
N ALA A 11 8.62 -9.68 -5.15
CA ALA A 11 8.07 -11.04 -5.13
C ALA A 11 8.90 -11.99 -5.99
N ARG A 12 9.40 -13.09 -5.41
CA ARG A 12 10.24 -14.05 -6.13
C ARG A 12 9.44 -14.78 -7.21
N PHE A 13 10.08 -14.97 -8.37
CA PHE A 13 9.51 -15.70 -9.52
C PHE A 13 8.19 -15.13 -10.05
N ALA A 14 7.89 -13.86 -9.75
CA ALA A 14 6.58 -13.27 -10.03
C ALA A 14 6.45 -12.62 -11.42
N ASP A 15 7.41 -12.82 -12.31
CA ASP A 15 7.41 -12.29 -13.68
C ASP A 15 6.07 -12.49 -14.40
N GLU A 16 5.59 -13.73 -14.45
CA GLU A 16 4.36 -14.08 -15.16
C GLU A 16 3.11 -13.47 -14.51
N VAL A 17 3.12 -13.33 -13.18
CA VAL A 17 2.02 -12.75 -12.40
C VAL A 17 1.97 -11.23 -12.54
N MET A 18 3.13 -10.59 -12.62
CA MET A 18 3.25 -9.13 -12.69
C MET A 18 3.24 -8.59 -14.11
N GLU A 19 3.58 -9.39 -15.12
CA GLU A 19 3.61 -8.98 -16.53
C GLU A 19 2.28 -8.35 -17.02
N PRO A 20 1.08 -8.84 -16.65
CA PRO A 20 -0.16 -8.16 -17.01
C PRO A 20 -0.28 -6.76 -16.39
N LEU A 21 0.25 -6.56 -15.19
CA LEU A 21 0.19 -5.30 -14.43
C LEU A 21 1.14 -4.23 -15.01
N THR A 22 2.10 -4.61 -15.86
CA THR A 22 3.01 -3.67 -16.56
C THR A 22 2.41 -3.09 -17.84
N ARG A 23 1.22 -3.55 -18.24
CA ARG A 23 0.53 -3.13 -19.45
C ARG A 23 -0.70 -2.29 -19.12
N PRO A 24 -1.17 -1.42 -20.02
CA PRO A 24 -2.44 -0.71 -19.81
C PRO A 24 -3.62 -1.67 -19.80
N ASP A 25 -4.59 -1.43 -18.92
CA ASP A 25 -5.84 -2.18 -18.83
C ASP A 25 -6.88 -1.32 -18.11
N ASP A 26 -7.88 -0.89 -18.87
CA ASP A 26 -8.93 0.00 -18.40
C ASP A 26 -9.98 -0.72 -17.55
N SER A 27 -9.89 -2.05 -17.39
CA SER A 27 -10.81 -2.82 -16.54
C SER A 27 -10.42 -2.81 -15.05
N ARG A 28 -9.21 -2.35 -14.70
CA ARG A 28 -8.75 -2.27 -13.31
C ARG A 28 -9.43 -1.13 -12.55
N GLU A 29 -9.78 -1.41 -11.30
CA GLU A 29 -10.29 -0.39 -10.36
C GLU A 29 -9.25 0.71 -10.05
N TRP A 30 -7.97 0.40 -10.26
CA TRP A 30 -6.84 1.31 -10.11
C TRP A 30 -6.17 1.56 -11.47
N GLY A 31 -5.77 2.81 -11.73
CA GLY A 31 -5.25 3.22 -13.03
C GLY A 31 -3.73 3.16 -13.16
N GLY A 32 -3.24 2.93 -14.38
CA GLY A 32 -1.81 2.97 -14.75
C GLY A 32 -1.12 1.60 -14.70
N CYS A 33 0.19 1.60 -14.95
CA CYS A 33 1.00 0.38 -15.06
C CYS A 33 2.09 0.35 -13.99
N PHE A 34 2.46 -0.84 -13.57
CA PHE A 34 3.69 -1.05 -12.83
C PHE A 34 4.89 -1.02 -13.78
N GLU A 35 6.00 -0.47 -13.32
CA GLU A 35 7.28 -0.51 -14.01
C GLU A 35 8.19 -1.52 -13.33
N ARG A 36 8.90 -2.31 -14.12
CA ARG A 36 9.83 -3.30 -13.58
C ARG A 36 11.10 -2.60 -13.06
N LEU A 37 11.51 -2.93 -11.84
CA LEU A 37 12.79 -2.52 -11.29
C LEU A 37 13.90 -3.39 -11.88
N TYR A 38 14.99 -2.75 -12.31
CA TYR A 38 16.12 -3.46 -12.91
C TYR A 38 16.87 -4.28 -11.85
N GLN A 39 17.30 -5.50 -12.21
CA GLN A 39 18.14 -6.40 -11.38
C GLN A 39 17.52 -6.94 -10.08
N VAL A 40 16.23 -6.70 -9.85
CA VAL A 40 15.49 -7.25 -8.70
C VAL A 40 14.16 -7.84 -9.17
N ASP A 41 13.63 -8.80 -8.42
CA ASP A 41 12.27 -9.30 -8.61
C ASP A 41 11.27 -8.29 -8.03
N GLY A 42 11.23 -7.10 -8.63
CA GLY A 42 10.53 -5.94 -8.11
C GLY A 42 9.86 -5.07 -9.16
N TRP A 43 8.78 -4.41 -8.75
CA TRP A 43 7.97 -3.52 -9.57
C TRP A 43 7.56 -2.28 -8.78
N VAL A 44 7.44 -1.14 -9.44
CA VAL A 44 7.11 0.14 -8.80
C VAL A 44 5.99 0.86 -9.55
N LYS A 45 5.17 1.61 -8.83
CA LYS A 45 4.16 2.49 -9.39
C LYS A 45 3.87 3.67 -8.48
N GLU A 46 3.81 4.87 -9.07
CA GLU A 46 3.27 6.06 -8.42
C GLU A 46 1.75 6.19 -8.66
N PHE A 47 1.05 6.63 -7.62
CA PHE A 47 -0.39 6.88 -7.62
C PHE A 47 -0.69 8.33 -7.27
N ASN A 48 -1.44 9.02 -8.14
CA ASN A 48 -1.85 10.42 -7.94
C ASN A 48 -3.17 10.57 -7.16
N ARG A 49 -3.85 9.45 -6.85
CA ARG A 49 -5.19 9.37 -6.22
C ARG A 49 -5.33 8.05 -5.46
N SER A 50 -6.57 7.65 -5.17
CA SER A 50 -6.92 6.41 -4.49
C SER A 50 -6.25 5.18 -5.07
N ARG A 51 -5.81 4.29 -4.16
CA ARG A 51 -5.28 2.95 -4.43
C ARG A 51 -6.34 1.87 -4.18
N SER A 52 -7.61 2.26 -4.08
CA SER A 52 -8.72 1.34 -3.81
C SER A 52 -8.70 0.14 -4.77
N GLY A 53 -8.86 -1.05 -4.22
CA GLY A 53 -8.88 -2.30 -4.97
C GLY A 53 -7.50 -2.84 -5.29
N LEU A 54 -6.40 -2.08 -5.07
CA LEU A 54 -5.05 -2.57 -5.33
C LEU A 54 -4.72 -3.76 -4.44
N PHE A 55 -5.01 -3.70 -3.14
CA PHE A 55 -4.70 -4.80 -2.23
C PHE A 55 -5.51 -6.03 -2.58
N ARG A 56 -6.83 -5.86 -2.75
CA ARG A 56 -7.70 -6.95 -3.18
C ARG A 56 -7.20 -7.60 -4.49
N HIS A 57 -6.76 -6.78 -5.43
CA HIS A 57 -6.21 -7.28 -6.69
C HIS A 57 -4.93 -8.09 -6.44
N LEU A 58 -3.95 -7.54 -5.71
CA LEU A 58 -2.71 -8.24 -5.37
C LEU A 58 -2.96 -9.52 -4.57
N GLU A 59 -3.91 -9.53 -3.63
CA GLU A 59 -4.32 -10.71 -2.86
C GLU A 59 -4.94 -11.81 -3.73
N SER A 60 -5.61 -11.43 -4.82
CA SER A 60 -6.23 -12.38 -5.76
C SER A 60 -5.24 -13.05 -6.72
N LEU A 61 -4.02 -12.53 -6.82
CA LEU A 61 -3.02 -13.06 -7.75
C LEU A 61 -2.50 -14.42 -7.25
N ALA A 62 -2.33 -15.36 -8.18
CA ALA A 62 -1.78 -16.68 -7.90
C ALA A 62 -0.24 -16.63 -7.76
N TRP A 63 0.24 -15.99 -6.68
CA TRP A 63 1.68 -15.85 -6.43
C TRP A 63 2.37 -17.22 -6.36
N PRO A 64 3.50 -17.42 -7.08
CA PRO A 64 4.27 -18.67 -7.01
C PRO A 64 4.87 -18.92 -5.62
N ASP A 65 5.25 -17.84 -4.93
CA ASP A 65 5.77 -17.86 -3.57
C ASP A 65 5.18 -16.71 -2.74
N PRO A 66 3.95 -16.87 -2.21
CA PRO A 66 3.24 -15.82 -1.48
C PRO A 66 4.01 -15.29 -0.27
N ALA A 67 4.83 -16.13 0.38
CA ALA A 67 5.62 -15.75 1.55
C ALA A 67 6.75 -14.76 1.21
N SER A 68 7.14 -14.67 -0.06
CA SER A 68 8.14 -13.70 -0.53
C SER A 68 7.56 -12.32 -0.85
N VAL A 69 6.24 -12.23 -1.01
CA VAL A 69 5.56 -11.00 -1.44
C VAL A 69 5.67 -9.93 -0.36
N GLN A 70 6.35 -8.86 -0.70
CA GLN A 70 6.49 -7.65 0.11
C GLN A 70 5.93 -6.48 -0.70
N VAL A 71 4.92 -5.82 -0.16
CA VAL A 71 4.36 -4.60 -0.72
C VAL A 71 4.82 -3.44 0.16
N LEU A 72 5.69 -2.59 -0.38
CA LEU A 72 6.19 -1.40 0.29
C LEU A 72 5.37 -0.21 -0.20
N ILE A 73 4.95 0.65 0.73
CA ILE A 73 4.12 1.80 0.38
C ILE A 73 4.63 3.03 1.13
N HIS A 74 4.80 4.12 0.39
CA HIS A 74 5.18 5.41 0.93
C HIS A 74 4.24 6.49 0.40
N ASP A 75 3.41 7.03 1.28
CA ASP A 75 2.66 8.26 1.03
C ASP A 75 3.57 9.48 1.30
N GLU A 76 3.30 10.63 0.68
CA GLU A 76 4.09 11.87 0.87
C GLU A 76 4.22 12.30 2.33
N GLU A 77 3.25 11.94 3.17
CA GLU A 77 3.21 12.28 4.59
C GLU A 77 3.83 11.19 5.50
N ASP A 78 4.26 10.06 4.95
CA ASP A 78 4.88 8.97 5.71
C ASP A 78 6.34 9.31 6.08
N ASP A 79 6.77 8.90 7.28
CA ASP A 79 8.18 9.02 7.70
C ASP A 79 9.10 8.03 6.95
N CYS A 80 8.54 6.89 6.52
CA CYS A 80 9.24 5.86 5.75
C CYS A 80 8.22 4.91 5.09
N PHE A 81 8.71 3.98 4.26
CA PHE A 81 7.85 2.95 3.67
C PHE A 81 7.24 2.06 4.75
N GLY A 82 5.92 1.91 4.73
CA GLY A 82 5.25 0.79 5.38
C GLY A 82 5.50 -0.51 4.63
N LEU A 83 5.41 -1.64 5.32
CA LEU A 83 5.59 -2.97 4.76
C LEU A 83 4.32 -3.79 4.95
N TRP A 84 3.81 -4.38 3.88
CA TRP A 84 2.74 -5.37 3.89
C TRP A 84 3.26 -6.69 3.34
N MET A 85 2.85 -7.78 3.96
CA MET A 85 3.17 -9.13 3.51
C MET A 85 1.90 -9.97 3.48
N ILE A 86 1.85 -10.98 2.61
CA ILE A 86 0.74 -11.92 2.58
C ILE A 86 0.81 -12.82 3.82
N GLN A 87 -0.18 -12.70 4.69
CA GLN A 87 -0.37 -13.53 5.88
C GLN A 87 -1.77 -14.12 5.83
N ASN A 88 -1.90 -15.45 5.89
CA ASN A 88 -3.19 -16.15 5.77
C ASN A 88 -4.00 -15.75 4.52
N GLY A 89 -3.31 -15.47 3.40
CA GLY A 89 -3.94 -15.11 2.12
C GLY A 89 -4.35 -13.64 1.97
N VAL A 90 -4.04 -12.79 2.95
CA VAL A 90 -4.36 -11.35 2.90
C VAL A 90 -3.12 -10.49 3.15
N LEU A 91 -3.04 -9.32 2.51
CA LEU A 91 -1.97 -8.36 2.72
C LEU A 91 -2.14 -7.70 4.08
N THR A 92 -1.24 -8.03 4.99
CA THR A 92 -1.25 -7.56 6.37
C THR A 92 -0.04 -6.65 6.60
N GLU A 93 -0.28 -5.48 7.19
CA GLU A 93 0.81 -4.57 7.56
C GLU A 93 1.70 -5.22 8.62
N VAL A 94 3.00 -5.20 8.38
CA VAL A 94 4.03 -5.64 9.32
C VAL A 94 4.41 -4.46 10.21
N PRO A 95 4.23 -4.55 11.54
CA PRO A 95 4.62 -3.48 12.45
C PRO A 95 6.12 -3.18 12.36
N LEU A 96 6.47 -1.93 12.06
CA LEU A 96 7.86 -1.49 12.05
C LEU A 96 8.28 -0.95 13.43
N PRO A 97 9.39 -1.44 14.00
CA PRO A 97 9.90 -0.92 15.26
C PRO A 97 10.10 0.61 15.20
N GLY A 98 9.71 1.29 16.28
CA GLY A 98 9.82 2.74 16.38
C GLY A 98 8.77 3.53 15.59
N HIS A 99 7.83 2.86 14.90
CA HIS A 99 6.79 3.53 14.12
C HIS A 99 5.38 3.10 14.56
N ARG A 100 4.40 3.95 14.27
CA ARG A 100 2.97 3.74 14.50
C ARG A 100 2.19 4.32 13.34
N ARG A 101 1.04 3.73 13.01
CA ARG A 101 0.11 4.29 12.03
C ARG A 101 -0.86 5.25 12.70
N LEU A 102 -0.96 6.46 12.18
CA LEU A 102 -1.79 7.53 12.70
C LEU A 102 -2.90 7.87 11.70
N HIS A 103 -4.11 8.07 12.21
CA HIS A 103 -5.28 8.35 11.38
C HIS A 103 -5.86 9.73 11.71
N ARG A 104 -6.31 10.41 10.65
CA ARG A 104 -7.17 11.60 10.77
C ARG A 104 -8.60 11.16 11.07
N PRO A 105 -9.46 12.06 11.60
CA PRO A 105 -10.89 11.78 11.68
C PRO A 105 -11.43 11.49 10.28
N ALA A 106 -12.31 10.49 10.17
CA ALA A 106 -13.09 10.30 8.95
C ALA A 106 -13.83 11.60 8.64
N ARG A 107 -13.65 12.11 7.41
CA ARG A 107 -14.24 13.39 6.99
C ARG A 107 -15.77 13.29 6.90
N THR A 108 -16.28 12.18 6.35
CA THR A 108 -17.69 11.76 6.33
C THR A 108 -17.78 10.23 6.23
N ALA A 109 -18.99 9.65 6.37
CA ALA A 109 -19.20 8.21 6.12
C ALA A 109 -19.09 7.82 4.63
N GLU A 110 -19.27 8.79 3.73
CA GLU A 110 -19.24 8.61 2.28
C GLU A 110 -17.80 8.63 1.73
N ASP A 111 -16.87 9.28 2.44
CA ASP A 111 -15.47 9.31 2.06
C ASP A 111 -14.81 7.93 2.23
N PRO A 112 -13.94 7.51 1.30
CA PRO A 112 -13.18 6.27 1.45
C PRO A 112 -12.26 6.37 2.67
N PRO A 113 -12.08 5.27 3.43
CA PRO A 113 -11.13 5.21 4.54
C PRO A 113 -9.72 5.64 4.09
N GLU A 114 -9.12 6.58 4.82
CA GLU A 114 -7.73 6.97 4.60
C GLU A 114 -6.79 5.90 5.19
N PRO A 115 -5.71 5.54 4.48
CA PRO A 115 -4.75 4.53 4.96
C PRO A 115 -3.95 4.95 6.19
N GLY A 116 -4.09 6.20 6.65
CA GLY A 116 -3.28 6.77 7.71
C GLY A 116 -1.86 7.08 7.25
N VAL A 117 -1.08 7.65 8.17
CA VAL A 117 0.33 7.99 7.96
C VAL A 117 1.19 7.17 8.90
N LEU A 118 2.30 6.66 8.40
CA LEU A 118 3.30 5.97 9.20
C LEU A 118 4.21 7.00 9.86
N TRP A 119 4.26 6.96 11.19
CA TRP A 119 4.86 8.02 11.99
C TRP A 119 5.75 7.47 13.09
N ARG A 120 6.86 8.16 13.34
CA ARG A 120 7.82 7.88 14.40
C ARG A 120 7.19 7.98 15.79
N THR A 121 7.54 7.04 16.66
CA THR A 121 6.97 6.95 18.01
C THR A 121 7.59 7.96 18.97
N GLU A 122 8.84 8.35 18.73
CA GLU A 122 9.62 9.32 19.50
C GLU A 122 9.24 10.77 19.22
N THR A 123 8.53 11.03 18.13
CA THR A 123 8.11 12.38 17.74
C THR A 123 6.72 12.71 18.27
N THR A 124 6.46 13.99 18.46
CA THR A 124 5.14 14.48 18.87
C THR A 124 4.10 14.15 17.80
N VAL A 125 2.96 13.60 18.22
CA VAL A 125 1.82 13.33 17.34
C VAL A 125 1.33 14.65 16.74
N PRO A 126 1.20 14.76 15.41
CA PRO A 126 0.67 15.97 14.79
C PRO A 126 -0.77 16.25 15.25
N PRO A 127 -1.16 17.52 15.45
CA PRO A 127 -2.53 17.86 15.83
C PRO A 127 -3.56 17.25 14.88
N GLY A 128 -4.60 16.62 15.44
CA GLY A 128 -5.68 16.00 14.67
C GLY A 128 -5.47 14.53 14.32
N PHE A 129 -4.29 13.95 14.59
CA PHE A 129 -4.01 12.54 14.36
C PHE A 129 -4.14 11.70 15.65
N SER A 130 -4.55 10.44 15.51
CA SER A 130 -4.55 9.45 16.60
C SER A 130 -4.54 8.02 16.06
N THR A 131 -4.02 7.07 16.84
CA THR A 131 -4.15 5.62 16.58
C THR A 131 -5.59 5.13 16.80
N GLU A 132 -6.36 5.77 17.69
CA GLU A 132 -7.75 5.40 18.03
C GLU A 132 -8.77 5.80 16.95
N ARG A 133 -8.34 6.58 15.96
CA ARG A 133 -9.20 7.14 14.90
C ARG A 133 -9.16 6.30 13.62
N GLN A 134 -8.61 5.09 13.68
CA GLN A 134 -8.61 4.17 12.55
C GLN A 134 -10.05 3.89 12.10
N ASP A 135 -10.33 4.12 10.82
CA ASP A 135 -11.59 3.68 10.22
C ASP A 135 -11.59 2.13 10.21
N PRO A 136 -12.65 1.47 10.71
CA PRO A 136 -12.72 0.01 10.70
C PRO A 136 -12.87 -0.57 9.29
N ARG A 137 -13.23 0.24 8.29
CA ARG A 137 -13.29 -0.16 6.89
C ARG A 137 -11.88 -0.24 6.29
N PRO A 138 -11.59 -1.21 5.41
CA PRO A 138 -10.29 -1.31 4.77
C PRO A 138 -10.02 -0.11 3.87
N ALA A 139 -8.87 0.54 4.07
CA ALA A 139 -8.38 1.66 3.26
C ALA A 139 -7.90 1.27 1.85
N TRP A 140 -7.88 -0.03 1.54
CA TRP A 140 -7.19 -0.63 0.41
C TRP A 140 -8.08 -1.58 -0.37
#